data_AF-A0A2T4WTG3-F1
#
_entry.id   AF-A0A2T4WTG3-F1
#
_cell.length_a   1.000
_cell.length_b   1.000
_cell.length_c   1.000
_cell.angle_alpha   90.00
_cell.angle_beta   90.00
_cell.angle_gamma   90.00
#
_symmetry.space_group_name_H-M   'P 1'
#
loop_
_entity.id
_entity.type
_entity.pdbx_description
1 polymer ?
#
loop_
_entity_poly.entity_id
_entity_poly.type
_entity_poly.pdbx_seq_one_letter_code
_entity_poly.pdbx_strand_id
1 'polypeptide(L)'
;MGKNKTGKYLKYAIGEIILVVIGILIALQLNTWNQERENRKQEVLLLTQLLNEYSNNLKQLNTKIESRNDILRSCLKLLNYRKLKENEINIDTVNLHISRTLTRPTFDPDLGVTNELTNSGNLYLLTNLELRNGLTSFPSFLDELDEEELVIYNLVEERYFPFLIANYQIGPIVKNFLTDASFMDKNLLNISLSERTEWPEDLLEVTSPIDLINNPDMTDYLTLMWANTDYTNAQSIGVKIKIESIVSLINEELRKKTPKG
;
A
#
# COMPACT_ATOMS: atom_id res chain seq x y z
N MET A 1 -17.59 79.71 -38.74
CA MET A 1 -16.46 78.94 -38.17
C MET A 1 -17.02 77.83 -37.29
N GLY A 2 -16.51 76.60 -37.37
CA GLY A 2 -16.77 75.57 -36.35
C GLY A 2 -17.57 74.33 -36.79
N LYS A 3 -17.07 73.55 -37.74
CA LYS A 3 -17.43 72.13 -37.90
C LYS A 3 -16.16 71.37 -38.30
N ASN A 4 -15.90 70.21 -37.69
CA ASN A 4 -14.80 69.25 -37.97
C ASN A 4 -13.61 69.16 -37.01
N LYS A 5 -13.57 69.88 -35.87
CA LYS A 5 -12.52 69.64 -34.85
C LYS A 5 -12.89 68.53 -33.85
N THR A 6 -14.15 68.50 -33.37
CA THR A 6 -14.62 67.57 -32.33
C THR A 6 -14.55 66.08 -32.74
N GLY A 7 -14.89 65.76 -34.00
CA GLY A 7 -14.81 64.38 -34.50
C GLY A 7 -13.38 63.87 -34.68
N LYS A 8 -12.40 64.76 -34.86
CA LYS A 8 -10.98 64.39 -34.94
C LYS A 8 -10.49 63.97 -33.55
N TYR A 9 -10.75 64.79 -32.52
CA TYR A 9 -10.39 64.47 -31.13
C TYR A 9 -11.08 63.20 -30.62
N LEU A 10 -12.35 62.96 -31.00
CA LEU A 10 -13.07 61.73 -30.63
C LEU A 10 -12.43 60.47 -31.24
N LYS A 11 -12.00 60.51 -32.51
CA LYS A 11 -11.31 59.38 -33.16
C LYS A 11 -9.96 59.08 -32.52
N TYR A 12 -9.19 60.12 -32.15
CA TYR A 12 -7.92 59.94 -31.46
C TYR A 12 -8.10 59.38 -30.05
N ALA A 13 -9.07 59.87 -29.29
CA ALA A 13 -9.38 59.35 -27.94
C ALA A 13 -9.87 57.89 -27.96
N ILE A 14 -10.70 57.50 -28.95
CA ILE A 14 -11.12 56.10 -29.13
C ILE A 14 -9.92 55.22 -29.50
N GLY A 15 -9.02 55.70 -30.37
CA GLY A 15 -7.79 54.99 -30.72
C GLY A 15 -6.90 54.75 -29.50
N GLU A 16 -6.75 55.75 -28.63
CA GLU A 16 -5.98 55.66 -27.39
C GLU A 16 -6.59 54.66 -26.41
N ILE A 17 -7.91 54.67 -26.21
CA ILE A 17 -8.61 53.70 -25.38
C ILE A 17 -8.41 52.27 -25.91
N ILE A 18 -8.57 52.05 -27.22
CA ILE A 18 -8.36 50.73 -27.83
C ILE A 18 -6.92 50.25 -27.61
N LEU A 19 -5.94 51.14 -27.77
CA LEU A 19 -4.52 50.81 -27.59
C LEU A 19 -4.19 50.46 -26.13
N VAL A 20 -4.76 51.20 -25.18
CA VAL A 20 -4.67 50.89 -23.74
C VAL A 20 -5.32 49.54 -23.40
N VAL A 21 -6.51 49.26 -23.93
CA VAL A 21 -7.22 47.99 -23.72
C VAL A 21 -6.41 46.82 -24.28
N ILE A 22 -5.86 46.93 -25.49
CA ILE A 22 -4.98 45.91 -26.07
C ILE A 22 -3.74 45.70 -25.19
N GLY A 23 -3.13 46.79 -24.69
CA GLY A 23 -2.01 46.70 -23.76
C GLY A 23 -2.33 45.91 -22.48
N ILE A 24 -3.48 46.20 -21.87
CA ILE A 24 -3.95 45.47 -20.67
C ILE A 24 -4.22 44.01 -20.98
N LEU A 25 -4.88 43.69 -22.10
CA LEU A 25 -5.19 42.32 -22.49
C LEU A 25 -3.92 41.50 -22.74
N ILE A 26 -2.92 42.07 -23.43
CA ILE A 26 -1.63 41.41 -23.65
C ILE A 26 -0.90 41.18 -22.30
N ALA A 27 -0.89 42.18 -21.42
CA ALA A 27 -0.28 42.05 -20.10
C ALA A 27 -0.93 40.94 -19.26
N LEU A 28 -2.28 40.89 -19.25
CA LEU A 28 -3.03 39.82 -18.59
C LEU A 28 -2.72 38.46 -19.20
N GLN A 29 -2.66 38.36 -20.54
CA GLN A 29 -2.39 37.10 -21.22
C GLN A 29 -0.97 36.58 -20.95
N LEU A 30 0.03 37.45 -20.92
CA LEU A 30 1.40 37.10 -20.54
C LEU A 30 1.48 36.61 -19.09
N ASN A 31 0.76 37.27 -18.18
CA ASN A 31 0.70 36.86 -16.78
C ASN A 31 0.04 35.49 -16.61
N THR A 32 -1.10 35.26 -17.27
CA THR A 32 -1.80 33.96 -17.26
C THR A 32 -0.90 32.85 -17.82
N TRP A 33 -0.21 33.11 -18.95
CA TRP A 33 0.69 32.13 -19.55
C TRP A 33 1.87 31.78 -18.63
N ASN A 34 2.47 32.77 -17.96
CA ASN A 34 3.54 32.51 -16.99
C ASN A 34 3.04 31.70 -15.79
N GLN A 35 1.82 31.98 -15.31
CA GLN A 35 1.21 31.24 -14.21
C GLN A 35 0.87 29.80 -14.59
N GLU A 36 0.33 29.56 -15.80
CA GLU A 36 0.11 28.21 -16.33
C GLU A 36 1.42 27.43 -16.46
N ARG A 37 2.50 28.09 -16.89
CA ARG A 37 3.83 27.48 -16.98
C ARG A 37 4.35 27.05 -15.60
N GLU A 38 4.23 27.90 -14.58
CA GLU A 38 4.65 27.55 -13.22
C GLU A 38 3.77 26.45 -12.62
N ASN A 39 2.45 26.52 -12.79
CA ASN A 39 1.54 25.46 -12.35
C ASN A 39 1.87 24.11 -13.01
N ARG A 40 2.20 24.10 -14.31
CA ARG A 40 2.63 22.87 -15.01
C ARG A 40 3.92 22.29 -14.44
N LYS A 41 4.90 23.13 -14.05
CA LYS A 41 6.12 22.63 -13.41
C LYS A 41 5.83 22.01 -12.05
N GLN A 42 4.98 22.66 -11.24
CA GLN A 42 4.55 22.15 -9.95
C GLN A 42 3.79 20.82 -10.10
N GLU A 43 2.89 20.74 -11.07
CA GLU A 43 2.16 19.50 -11.38
C GLU A 43 3.12 18.35 -11.75
N VAL A 44 4.13 18.59 -12.60
CA VAL A 44 5.13 17.56 -12.95
C VAL A 44 5.94 17.10 -11.72
N LEU A 45 6.31 18.02 -10.83
CA LEU A 45 6.99 17.67 -9.59
C LEU A 45 6.11 16.79 -8.70
N LEU A 46 4.85 17.21 -8.48
CA LEU A 46 3.87 16.46 -7.69
C LEU A 46 3.61 15.07 -8.29
N LEU A 47 3.40 14.97 -9.60
CA LEU A 47 3.20 13.70 -10.29
C LEU A 47 4.41 12.76 -10.10
N THR A 48 5.63 13.29 -10.11
CA THR A 48 6.85 12.50 -9.89
C THR A 48 6.94 11.98 -8.45
N GLN A 49 6.58 12.80 -7.47
CA GLN A 49 6.54 12.43 -6.05
C GLN A 49 5.46 11.38 -5.79
N LEU A 50 4.25 11.59 -6.30
CA LEU A 50 3.15 10.63 -6.23
C LEU A 50 3.52 9.31 -6.92
N LEU A 51 4.20 9.35 -8.08
CA LEU A 51 4.64 8.13 -8.75
C LEU A 51 5.54 7.30 -7.85
N ASN A 52 6.49 7.93 -7.16
CA ASN A 52 7.39 7.25 -6.23
C ASN A 52 6.63 6.67 -5.03
N GLU A 53 5.75 7.47 -4.41
CA GLU A 53 4.89 7.04 -3.30
C GLU A 53 4.07 5.80 -3.65
N TYR A 54 3.26 5.88 -4.72
CA TYR A 54 2.40 4.78 -5.13
C TYR A 54 3.17 3.56 -5.67
N SER A 55 4.34 3.74 -6.27
CA SER A 55 5.19 2.62 -6.69
C SER A 55 5.77 1.86 -5.49
N ASN A 56 6.17 2.58 -4.44
CA ASN A 56 6.65 1.97 -3.20
C ASN A 56 5.52 1.25 -2.46
N ASN A 57 4.34 1.88 -2.39
CA ASN A 57 3.14 1.27 -1.83
C ASN A 57 2.76 -0.02 -2.58
N LEU A 58 2.81 -0.01 -3.92
CA LEU A 58 2.56 -1.22 -4.72
C LEU A 58 3.54 -2.34 -4.37
N LYS A 59 4.83 -2.02 -4.24
CA LYS A 59 5.85 -3.00 -3.87
C LYS A 59 5.57 -3.60 -2.49
N GLN A 60 5.30 -2.76 -1.49
CA GLN A 60 4.98 -3.19 -0.14
C GLN A 60 3.74 -4.09 -0.12
N LEU A 61 2.64 -3.66 -0.76
CA LEU A 61 1.40 -4.43 -0.82
C LEU A 61 1.60 -5.80 -1.45
N ASN A 62 2.37 -5.90 -2.54
CA ASN A 62 2.70 -7.19 -3.15
C ASN A 62 3.44 -8.11 -2.17
N THR A 63 4.41 -7.60 -1.40
CA THR A 63 5.09 -8.38 -0.36
C THR A 63 4.12 -8.89 0.72
N LYS A 64 3.13 -8.09 1.11
CA LYS A 64 2.10 -8.50 2.08
C LYS A 64 1.17 -9.57 1.52
N ILE A 65 0.71 -9.41 0.27
CA ILE A 65 -0.09 -10.42 -0.43
C ILE A 65 0.66 -11.76 -0.51
N GLU A 66 1.93 -11.74 -0.87
CA GLU A 66 2.73 -12.97 -0.92
C GLU A 66 2.89 -13.63 0.44
N SER A 67 3.08 -12.84 1.50
CA SER A 67 3.19 -13.36 2.87
C SER A 67 1.88 -14.01 3.32
N ARG A 68 0.73 -13.41 2.99
CA ARG A 68 -0.59 -14.02 3.19
C ARG A 68 -0.76 -15.31 2.37
N ASN A 69 -0.24 -15.36 1.14
CA ASN A 69 -0.22 -16.61 0.36
C ASN A 69 0.64 -17.72 1.01
N ASP A 70 1.71 -17.36 1.73
CA ASP A 70 2.51 -18.31 2.51
C ASP A 70 1.72 -18.83 3.73
N ILE A 71 0.91 -17.99 4.37
CA ILE A 71 -0.04 -18.39 5.43
C ILE A 71 -1.06 -19.38 4.88
N LEU A 72 -1.73 -19.07 3.78
CA LEU A 72 -2.74 -19.94 3.16
C LEU A 72 -2.17 -21.33 2.83
N ARG A 73 -0.97 -21.37 2.24
CA ARG A 73 -0.26 -22.63 1.95
C ARG A 73 0.06 -23.41 3.23
N SER A 74 0.45 -22.72 4.29
CA SER A 74 0.77 -23.35 5.58
C SER A 74 -0.47 -23.89 6.28
N CYS A 75 -1.59 -23.16 6.29
CA CYS A 75 -2.88 -23.67 6.80
C CYS A 75 -3.29 -24.96 6.10
N LEU A 76 -3.25 -24.98 4.75
CA LEU A 76 -3.60 -26.19 3.98
C LEU A 76 -2.64 -27.36 4.25
N LYS A 77 -1.34 -27.09 4.43
CA LYS A 77 -0.38 -28.13 4.77
C LYS A 77 -0.67 -28.72 6.15
N LEU A 78 -0.93 -27.87 7.16
CA LEU A 78 -1.30 -28.26 8.51
C LEU A 78 -2.59 -29.10 8.55
N LEU A 79 -3.63 -28.66 7.83
CA LEU A 79 -4.88 -29.42 7.71
C LEU A 79 -4.68 -30.81 7.08
N ASN A 80 -3.74 -30.95 6.15
CA ASN A 80 -3.45 -32.24 5.51
C ASN A 80 -2.65 -33.20 6.41
N TYR A 81 -1.89 -32.72 7.41
CA TYR A 81 -1.18 -33.59 8.35
C TYR A 81 -2.12 -34.48 9.18
N ARG A 82 -3.39 -34.09 9.34
CA ARG A 82 -4.43 -34.91 9.99
C ARG A 82 -4.69 -36.27 9.32
N LYS A 83 -4.27 -36.42 8.06
CA LYS A 83 -4.41 -37.68 7.30
C LYS A 83 -3.23 -38.62 7.51
N LEU A 84 -2.20 -38.18 8.23
CA LEU A 84 -0.95 -38.89 8.41
C LEU A 84 -0.86 -39.50 9.81
N LYS A 85 -0.09 -40.57 9.93
CA LYS A 85 0.29 -41.18 11.20
C LYS A 85 1.48 -40.43 11.79
N GLU A 86 1.67 -40.53 13.09
CA GLU A 86 2.75 -39.83 13.81
C GLU A 86 4.14 -40.04 13.20
N ASN A 87 4.48 -41.27 12.79
CA ASN A 87 5.76 -41.61 12.18
C ASN A 87 5.96 -41.04 10.76
N GLU A 88 4.93 -40.44 10.17
CA GLU A 88 4.95 -39.78 8.86
C GLU A 88 5.05 -38.24 8.99
N ILE A 89 5.02 -37.71 10.22
CA ILE A 89 5.06 -36.28 10.51
C ILE A 89 6.47 -35.84 10.84
N ASN A 90 7.00 -34.89 10.06
CA ASN A 90 8.24 -34.21 10.39
C ASN A 90 7.94 -32.98 11.28
N ILE A 91 8.45 -33.01 12.51
CA ILE A 91 8.13 -32.01 13.55
C ILE A 91 8.63 -30.61 13.15
N ASP A 92 9.85 -30.51 12.61
CA ASP A 92 10.40 -29.21 12.19
C ASP A 92 9.55 -28.56 11.09
N THR A 93 9.07 -29.37 10.15
CA THR A 93 8.18 -28.92 9.06
C THR A 93 6.84 -28.45 9.61
N VAL A 94 6.27 -29.15 10.60
CA VAL A 94 5.04 -28.71 11.29
C VAL A 94 5.27 -27.38 12.00
N ASN A 95 6.33 -27.28 12.81
CA ASN A 95 6.65 -26.08 13.57
C ASN A 95 6.89 -24.87 12.64
N LEU A 96 7.54 -25.08 11.50
CA LEU A 96 7.71 -24.07 10.47
C LEU A 96 6.34 -23.59 9.96
N HIS A 97 5.44 -24.49 9.59
CA HIS A 97 4.12 -24.08 9.09
C HIS A 97 3.26 -23.42 10.16
N ILE A 98 3.31 -23.86 11.43
CA ILE A 98 2.64 -23.16 12.53
C ILE A 98 3.24 -21.75 12.71
N SER A 99 4.56 -21.60 12.58
CA SER A 99 5.20 -20.29 12.68
C SER A 99 4.68 -19.31 11.63
N ARG A 100 4.34 -19.81 10.44
CA ARG A 100 3.73 -18.99 9.37
C ARG A 100 2.31 -18.56 9.70
N THR A 101 1.48 -19.44 10.27
CA THR A 101 0.09 -19.11 10.61
C THR A 101 -0.02 -18.10 11.75
N LEU A 102 1.05 -17.86 12.49
CA LEU A 102 1.14 -16.82 13.53
C LEU A 102 1.53 -15.43 13.02
N THR A 103 1.82 -15.31 11.72
CA THR A 103 2.18 -14.03 11.12
C THR A 103 0.94 -13.19 10.84
N ARG A 104 1.06 -11.88 11.04
CA ARG A 104 -0.01 -10.90 10.83
C ARG A 104 0.53 -9.78 9.93
N PRO A 105 0.74 -10.05 8.62
CA PRO A 105 1.23 -9.03 7.72
C PRO A 105 0.18 -7.92 7.61
N THR A 106 0.60 -6.67 7.84
CA THR A 106 -0.21 -5.46 7.64
C THR A 106 0.35 -4.60 6.51
N PHE A 107 -0.53 -3.90 5.78
CA PHE A 107 -0.14 -2.96 4.73
C PHE A 107 -0.23 -1.53 5.25
N ASP A 108 0.94 -0.93 5.49
CA ASP A 108 1.06 0.43 6.02
C ASP A 108 1.61 1.38 4.93
N PRO A 109 0.76 1.93 4.03
CA PRO A 109 1.22 2.74 2.90
C PRO A 109 1.84 4.08 3.31
N ASP A 110 2.81 4.54 2.54
CA ASP A 110 3.27 5.94 2.58
C ASP A 110 2.24 6.83 1.89
N LEU A 111 1.77 7.85 2.60
CA LEU A 111 0.77 8.81 2.11
C LEU A 111 1.25 10.25 2.29
N GLY A 112 2.55 10.49 2.46
CA GLY A 112 3.09 11.82 2.76
C GLY A 112 2.66 12.88 1.73
N VAL A 113 2.83 12.58 0.44
CA VAL A 113 2.50 13.47 -0.69
C VAL A 113 0.98 13.55 -0.86
N THR A 114 0.28 12.42 -0.79
CA THR A 114 -1.19 12.38 -0.91
C THR A 114 -1.88 13.20 0.18
N ASN A 115 -1.41 13.09 1.43
CA ASN A 115 -1.92 13.84 2.57
C ASN A 115 -1.59 15.33 2.46
N GLU A 116 -0.36 15.69 2.07
CA GLU A 116 0.01 17.09 1.82
C GLU A 116 -0.91 17.71 0.77
N LEU A 117 -1.12 17.02 -0.36
CA LEU A 117 -1.93 17.51 -1.47
C LEU A 117 -3.39 17.71 -1.08
N THR A 118 -3.94 16.78 -0.31
CA THR A 118 -5.34 16.81 0.14
C THR A 118 -5.56 17.89 1.19
N ASN A 119 -4.64 18.03 2.16
CA ASN A 119 -4.77 19.00 3.26
C ASN A 119 -4.43 20.44 2.87
N SER A 120 -3.52 20.63 1.91
CA SER A 120 -3.12 21.98 1.43
C SER A 120 -4.11 22.61 0.46
N GLY A 121 -5.12 21.87 0.00
CA GLY A 121 -6.05 22.32 -1.04
C GLY A 121 -5.42 22.37 -2.44
N ASN A 122 -4.18 21.90 -2.60
CA ASN A 122 -3.42 21.95 -3.86
C ASN A 122 -3.85 20.89 -4.89
N LEU A 123 -4.88 20.09 -4.60
CA LEU A 123 -5.49 19.15 -5.54
C LEU A 123 -5.81 19.79 -6.89
N TYR A 124 -6.16 21.08 -6.96
CA TYR A 124 -6.45 21.76 -8.22
C TYR A 124 -5.25 21.85 -9.19
N LEU A 125 -4.02 21.67 -8.70
CA LEU A 125 -2.82 21.63 -9.53
C LEU A 125 -2.77 20.38 -10.42
N LEU A 126 -3.45 19.30 -10.02
CA LEU A 126 -3.60 18.11 -10.85
C LEU A 126 -4.71 18.34 -11.88
N THR A 127 -4.32 18.42 -13.15
CA THR A 127 -5.26 18.70 -14.25
C THR A 127 -6.15 17.51 -14.58
N ASN A 128 -5.68 16.28 -14.33
CA ASN A 128 -6.45 15.06 -14.57
C ASN A 128 -7.48 14.83 -13.44
N LEU A 129 -8.77 14.94 -13.78
CA LEU A 129 -9.87 14.76 -12.82
C LEU A 129 -9.97 13.32 -12.30
N GLU A 130 -9.72 12.32 -13.14
CA GLU A 130 -9.77 10.92 -12.74
C GLU A 130 -8.67 10.60 -11.72
N LEU A 131 -7.46 11.11 -11.94
CA LEU A 131 -6.36 11.01 -10.98
C LEU A 131 -6.74 11.66 -9.64
N ARG A 132 -7.30 12.87 -9.65
CA ARG A 132 -7.75 13.53 -8.41
C ARG A 132 -8.78 12.71 -7.65
N ASN A 133 -9.76 12.15 -8.35
CA ASN A 133 -10.77 11.30 -7.73
C ASN A 133 -10.15 10.00 -7.18
N GLY A 134 -9.17 9.43 -7.89
CA GLY A 134 -8.40 8.28 -7.44
C GLY A 134 -7.65 8.56 -6.13
N LEU A 135 -6.91 9.66 -6.06
CA LEU A 135 -6.16 10.06 -4.86
C LEU A 135 -7.08 10.33 -3.66
N THR A 136 -8.18 11.06 -3.88
CA THR A 136 -9.11 11.44 -2.81
C THR A 136 -9.95 10.29 -2.27
N SER A 137 -10.25 9.28 -3.09
CA SER A 137 -10.95 8.07 -2.66
C SER A 137 -10.02 6.98 -2.14
N PHE A 138 -8.71 7.09 -2.34
CA PHE A 138 -7.76 6.05 -1.93
C PHE A 138 -7.83 5.71 -0.42
N PRO A 139 -7.95 6.68 0.51
CA PRO A 139 -8.02 6.37 1.95
C PRO A 139 -9.16 5.43 2.34
N SER A 140 -10.36 5.58 1.75
CA SER A 140 -11.48 4.70 2.11
C SER A 140 -11.25 3.24 1.72
N PHE A 141 -10.48 2.98 0.66
CA PHE A 141 -10.09 1.62 0.30
C PHE A 141 -9.03 1.03 1.25
N LEU A 142 -8.25 1.89 1.91
CA LEU A 142 -7.30 1.45 2.93
C LEU A 142 -8.04 1.06 4.21
N ASP A 143 -9.01 1.87 4.64
CA ASP A 143 -9.82 1.58 5.82
C ASP A 143 -10.46 0.17 5.73
N GLU A 144 -11.03 -0.19 4.57
CA GLU A 144 -11.61 -1.52 4.35
C GLU A 144 -10.58 -2.66 4.47
N LEU A 145 -9.35 -2.45 3.99
CA LEU A 145 -8.28 -3.45 4.11
C LEU A 145 -7.77 -3.55 5.54
N ASP A 146 -7.59 -2.41 6.22
CA ASP A 146 -7.10 -2.32 7.59
C ASP A 146 -8.05 -3.03 8.57
N GLU A 147 -9.36 -2.89 8.37
CA GLU A 147 -10.38 -3.60 9.15
C GLU A 147 -10.22 -5.12 9.06
N GLU A 148 -10.00 -5.65 7.85
CA GLU A 148 -9.81 -7.09 7.63
C GLU A 148 -8.46 -7.59 8.17
N GLU A 149 -7.41 -6.79 8.07
CA GLU A 149 -6.12 -7.09 8.69
C GLU A 149 -6.24 -7.18 10.22
N LEU A 150 -7.05 -6.31 10.83
CA LEU A 150 -7.32 -6.32 12.27
C LEU A 150 -8.09 -7.58 12.72
N VAL A 151 -9.01 -8.09 11.89
CA VAL A 151 -9.71 -9.37 12.16
C VAL A 151 -8.70 -10.51 12.32
N ILE A 152 -7.72 -10.59 11.41
CA ILE A 152 -6.66 -11.62 11.48
C ILE A 152 -5.79 -11.40 12.70
N TYR A 153 -5.37 -10.15 12.95
CA TYR A 153 -4.56 -9.82 14.12
C TYR A 153 -5.22 -10.28 15.41
N ASN A 154 -6.49 -9.93 15.62
CA ASN A 154 -7.24 -10.29 16.82
C ASN A 154 -7.48 -11.81 16.92
N LEU A 155 -7.74 -12.49 15.80
CA LEU A 155 -7.85 -13.95 15.77
C LEU A 155 -6.56 -14.62 16.26
N VAL A 156 -5.40 -14.14 15.78
CA VAL A 156 -4.10 -14.66 16.18
C VAL A 156 -3.84 -14.37 17.65
N GLU A 157 -3.91 -13.11 18.09
CA GLU A 157 -3.47 -12.71 19.43
C GLU A 157 -4.40 -13.15 20.55
N GLU A 158 -5.72 -13.08 20.33
CA GLU A 158 -6.69 -13.26 21.40
C GLU A 158 -7.17 -14.71 21.52
N ARG A 159 -6.98 -15.53 20.48
CA ARG A 159 -7.59 -16.87 20.42
C ARG A 159 -6.59 -17.94 20.01
N TYR A 160 -6.01 -17.82 18.82
CA TYR A 160 -5.19 -18.89 18.25
C TYR A 160 -3.85 -19.06 18.97
N PHE A 161 -3.15 -17.96 19.28
CA PHE A 161 -1.87 -18.00 19.99
C PHE A 161 -2.03 -18.50 21.45
N PRO A 162 -3.01 -18.03 22.24
CA PRO A 162 -3.33 -18.61 23.55
C PRO A 162 -3.65 -20.11 23.48
N PHE A 163 -4.43 -20.54 22.48
CA PHE A 163 -4.72 -21.95 22.26
C PHE A 163 -3.45 -22.77 22.00
N LEU A 164 -2.54 -22.29 21.15
CA LEU A 164 -1.27 -22.97 20.89
C LEU A 164 -0.42 -23.10 22.14
N ILE A 165 -0.28 -22.03 22.95
CA ILE A 165 0.46 -22.07 24.22
C ILE A 165 -0.12 -23.11 25.17
N ALA A 166 -1.45 -23.24 25.22
CA ALA A 166 -2.13 -24.17 26.10
C ALA A 166 -2.00 -25.65 25.65
N ASN A 167 -1.74 -25.89 24.36
CA ASN A 167 -1.81 -27.23 23.77
C ASN A 167 -0.49 -27.72 23.16
N TYR A 168 0.55 -26.88 23.09
CA TYR A 168 1.83 -27.23 22.46
C TYR A 168 2.99 -26.32 22.87
N GLN A 169 4.23 -26.81 22.77
CA GLN A 169 5.41 -26.01 23.09
C GLN A 169 5.71 -24.99 21.99
N ILE A 170 5.63 -23.70 22.32
CA ILE A 170 5.84 -22.61 21.36
C ILE A 170 7.31 -22.32 21.06
N GLY A 171 8.24 -22.73 21.92
CA GLY A 171 9.65 -22.41 21.76
C GLY A 171 10.25 -22.85 20.41
N PRO A 172 10.06 -24.12 19.98
CA PRO A 172 10.47 -24.56 18.64
C PRO A 172 9.83 -23.78 17.49
N ILE A 173 8.57 -23.33 17.65
CA ILE A 173 7.87 -22.51 16.66
C ILE A 173 8.52 -21.13 16.54
N VAL A 174 8.80 -20.48 17.68
CA VAL A 174 9.45 -19.16 17.73
C VAL A 174 10.89 -19.24 17.22
N LYS A 175 11.63 -20.32 17.52
CA LYS A 175 12.96 -20.59 16.95
C LYS A 175 12.88 -20.59 15.43
N ASN A 176 12.02 -21.44 14.85
CA ASN A 176 11.84 -21.52 13.40
C ASN A 176 11.43 -20.19 12.77
N PHE A 177 10.57 -19.41 13.45
CA PHE A 177 10.18 -18.08 13.00
C PHE A 177 11.39 -17.14 12.86
N LEU A 178 12.23 -17.04 13.90
CA LEU A 178 13.34 -16.10 13.93
C LEU A 178 14.57 -16.56 13.14
N THR A 179 14.76 -17.88 12.95
CA THR A 179 15.91 -18.42 12.21
C THR A 179 15.67 -18.57 10.71
N ASP A 180 14.45 -18.35 10.22
CA ASP A 180 14.17 -18.40 8.79
C ASP A 180 14.61 -17.12 8.09
N ALA A 181 15.87 -17.09 7.68
CA ALA A 181 16.47 -15.95 6.99
C ALA A 181 15.68 -15.53 5.74
N SER A 182 15.15 -16.48 4.97
CA SER A 182 14.40 -16.18 3.75
C SER A 182 13.12 -15.39 4.03
N PHE A 183 12.43 -15.75 5.11
CA PHE A 183 11.24 -15.04 5.55
C PHE A 183 11.57 -13.71 6.21
N MET A 184 12.62 -13.67 7.03
CA MET A 184 13.03 -12.44 7.71
C MET A 184 13.55 -11.39 6.70
N ASP A 185 14.37 -11.77 5.73
CA ASP A 185 14.86 -10.86 4.68
C ASP A 185 13.71 -10.29 3.82
N LYS A 186 12.66 -11.09 3.61
CA LYS A 186 11.47 -10.66 2.87
C LYS A 186 10.60 -9.68 3.66
N ASN A 187 10.52 -9.84 4.98
CA ASN A 187 9.55 -9.14 5.83
C ASN A 187 10.13 -8.04 6.73
N LEU A 188 11.46 -7.99 6.91
CA LEU A 188 12.13 -6.96 7.68
C LEU A 188 12.66 -5.84 6.79
N LEU A 189 12.53 -4.61 7.27
CA LEU A 189 13.14 -3.44 6.65
C LEU A 189 14.63 -3.37 7.01
N ASN A 190 15.50 -3.83 6.10
CA ASN A 190 16.95 -3.62 6.16
C ASN A 190 17.66 -4.08 7.45
N ILE A 191 17.12 -5.10 8.14
CA ILE A 191 17.76 -5.70 9.32
C ILE A 191 18.03 -7.17 9.03
N SER A 192 19.31 -7.55 9.04
CA SER A 192 19.70 -8.96 9.07
C SER A 192 19.65 -9.44 10.52
N LEU A 193 18.78 -10.41 10.82
CA LEU A 193 18.76 -11.05 12.14
C LEU A 193 19.85 -12.13 12.31
N SER A 194 20.71 -12.31 11.31
CA SER A 194 21.75 -13.34 11.28
C SER A 194 22.76 -13.27 12.43
N GLU A 195 22.82 -12.15 13.17
CA GLU A 195 23.77 -11.93 14.27
C GLU A 195 23.24 -12.25 15.69
N ARG A 196 21.95 -12.60 15.87
CA ARG A 196 21.46 -13.00 17.21
C ARG A 196 21.82 -14.45 17.51
N THR A 197 22.84 -14.58 18.36
CA THR A 197 23.57 -15.80 18.70
C THR A 197 22.98 -16.47 19.94
N GLU A 198 22.93 -17.80 19.86
CA GLU A 198 22.65 -18.78 20.93
C GLU A 198 21.20 -18.83 21.46
N TRP A 199 20.39 -19.67 20.80
CA TRP A 199 19.15 -20.19 21.38
C TRP A 199 19.49 -21.36 22.31
N PRO A 200 18.97 -21.42 23.55
CA PRO A 200 19.21 -22.56 24.43
C PRO A 200 18.48 -23.79 23.87
N GLU A 201 19.21 -24.60 23.09
CA GLU A 201 18.67 -25.80 22.43
C GLU A 201 18.22 -26.86 23.43
N ASP A 202 18.79 -26.84 24.63
CA ASP A 202 18.54 -27.73 25.75
C ASP A 202 17.27 -27.40 26.55
N LEU A 203 16.66 -26.22 26.34
CA LEU A 203 15.48 -25.76 27.08
C LEU A 203 14.15 -25.92 26.32
N LEU A 204 14.18 -26.41 25.08
CA LEU A 204 13.00 -26.57 24.22
C LEU A 204 12.72 -28.05 24.00
N GLU A 205 11.95 -28.68 24.89
CA GLU A 205 11.54 -30.06 24.69
C GLU A 205 10.69 -30.18 23.42
N VAL A 206 11.17 -30.95 22.45
CA VAL A 206 10.42 -31.22 21.23
C VAL A 206 9.38 -32.29 21.51
N THR A 207 8.15 -31.85 21.77
CA THR A 207 7.00 -32.75 21.91
C THR A 207 6.39 -33.10 20.55
N SER A 208 5.86 -34.30 20.41
CA SER A 208 5.13 -34.70 19.20
C SER A 208 3.94 -33.76 18.93
N PRO A 209 3.76 -33.24 17.71
CA PRO A 209 2.65 -32.35 17.39
C PRO A 209 1.35 -33.12 17.07
N ILE A 210 1.33 -34.45 17.14
CA ILE A 210 0.20 -35.26 16.68
C ILE A 210 -1.11 -34.94 17.41
N ASP A 211 -1.04 -34.69 18.72
CA ASP A 211 -2.21 -34.35 19.53
C ASP A 211 -2.75 -32.97 19.16
N LEU A 212 -1.87 -31.98 18.95
CA LEU A 212 -2.25 -30.66 18.47
C LEU A 212 -2.89 -30.74 17.08
N ILE A 213 -2.28 -31.47 16.15
CA ILE A 213 -2.76 -31.61 14.76
C ILE A 213 -4.15 -32.25 14.73
N ASN A 214 -4.39 -33.25 15.58
CA ASN A 214 -5.66 -33.96 15.63
C ASN A 214 -6.71 -33.26 16.52
N ASN A 215 -6.34 -32.19 17.23
CA ASN A 215 -7.26 -31.40 18.02
C ASN A 215 -8.32 -30.73 17.11
N PRO A 216 -9.63 -30.88 17.38
CA PRO A 216 -10.67 -30.24 16.58
C PRO A 216 -10.54 -28.71 16.55
N ASP A 217 -10.18 -28.08 17.67
CA ASP A 217 -10.02 -26.63 17.76
C ASP A 217 -8.88 -26.14 16.85
N MET A 218 -7.81 -26.93 16.70
CA MET A 218 -6.74 -26.61 15.74
C MET A 218 -7.27 -26.59 14.31
N THR A 219 -8.18 -27.51 13.96
CA THR A 219 -8.81 -27.51 12.63
C THR A 219 -9.66 -26.25 12.43
N ASP A 220 -10.42 -25.85 13.44
CA ASP A 220 -11.28 -24.67 13.37
C ASP A 220 -10.45 -23.39 13.26
N TYR A 221 -9.40 -23.23 14.07
CA TYR A 221 -8.49 -22.08 13.98
C TYR A 221 -7.78 -22.02 12.62
N LEU A 222 -7.26 -23.13 12.09
CA LEU A 222 -6.63 -23.14 10.77
C LEU A 222 -7.62 -22.80 9.65
N THR A 223 -8.87 -23.24 9.79
CA THR A 223 -9.94 -22.95 8.82
C THR A 223 -10.32 -21.47 8.86
N LEU A 224 -10.48 -20.89 10.04
CA LEU A 224 -10.74 -19.46 10.23
C LEU A 224 -9.58 -18.61 9.72
N MET A 225 -8.34 -18.99 10.07
CA MET A 225 -7.14 -18.31 9.57
C MET A 225 -7.08 -18.37 8.05
N TRP A 226 -7.35 -19.52 7.44
CA TRP A 226 -7.37 -19.65 5.98
C TRP A 226 -8.43 -18.76 5.34
N ALA A 227 -9.68 -18.82 5.84
CA ALA A 227 -10.80 -18.07 5.27
C ALA A 227 -10.60 -16.55 5.39
N ASN A 228 -10.23 -16.06 6.57
CA ASN A 228 -10.01 -14.63 6.79
C ASN A 228 -8.81 -14.14 5.98
N THR A 229 -7.71 -14.90 5.92
CA THR A 229 -6.53 -14.54 5.13
C THR A 229 -6.84 -14.46 3.64
N ASP A 230 -7.63 -15.39 3.10
CA ASP A 230 -8.03 -15.39 1.70
C ASP A 230 -8.90 -14.17 1.37
N TYR A 231 -9.84 -13.84 2.27
CA TYR A 231 -10.68 -12.66 2.15
C TYR A 231 -9.88 -11.34 2.21
N THR A 232 -8.98 -11.18 3.19
CA THR A 232 -8.09 -10.02 3.27
C THR A 232 -7.20 -9.90 2.02
N ASN A 233 -6.76 -11.02 1.44
CA ASN A 233 -6.03 -11.01 0.17
C ASN A 233 -6.90 -10.55 -1.00
N ALA A 234 -8.18 -10.92 -1.05
CA ALA A 234 -9.10 -10.40 -2.04
C ALA A 234 -9.25 -8.87 -1.93
N GLN A 235 -9.35 -8.32 -0.71
CA GLN A 235 -9.33 -6.86 -0.48
C GLN A 235 -8.01 -6.22 -0.93
N SER A 236 -6.89 -6.87 -0.61
CA SER A 236 -5.56 -6.41 -1.04
C SER A 236 -5.43 -6.33 -2.57
N ILE A 237 -6.06 -7.25 -3.31
CA ILE A 237 -6.11 -7.21 -4.78
C ILE A 237 -6.93 -5.99 -5.25
N GLY A 238 -8.03 -5.67 -4.59
CA GLY A 238 -8.80 -4.45 -4.84
C GLY A 238 -7.96 -3.18 -4.70
N VAL A 239 -7.25 -3.04 -3.57
CA VAL A 239 -6.32 -1.92 -3.31
C VAL A 239 -5.21 -1.88 -4.36
N LYS A 240 -4.63 -3.03 -4.72
CA LYS A 240 -3.60 -3.15 -5.75
C LYS A 240 -4.04 -2.59 -7.10
N ILE A 241 -5.24 -2.96 -7.56
CA ILE A 241 -5.81 -2.46 -8.83
C ILE A 241 -5.95 -0.93 -8.80
N LYS A 242 -6.33 -0.35 -7.66
CA LYS A 242 -6.41 1.11 -7.49
C LYS A 242 -5.04 1.78 -7.57
N ILE A 243 -4.04 1.23 -6.88
CA ILE A 243 -2.67 1.72 -6.96
C ILE A 243 -2.16 1.67 -8.42
N GLU A 244 -2.36 0.55 -9.11
CA GLU A 244 -1.94 0.38 -10.51
C GLU A 244 -2.65 1.37 -11.44
N SER A 245 -3.94 1.63 -11.22
CA SER A 245 -4.70 2.65 -11.96
C SER A 245 -4.14 4.06 -11.74
N ILE A 246 -3.87 4.43 -10.48
CA ILE A 246 -3.26 5.73 -10.13
C ILE A 246 -1.88 5.88 -10.78
N VAL A 247 -1.03 4.86 -10.66
CA VAL A 247 0.30 4.82 -11.30
C VAL A 247 0.20 4.97 -12.82
N SER A 248 -0.76 4.31 -13.46
CA SER A 248 -0.99 4.43 -14.90
C SER A 248 -1.36 5.86 -15.29
N LEU A 249 -2.32 6.47 -14.59
CA LEU A 249 -2.76 7.84 -14.84
C LEU A 249 -1.62 8.85 -14.65
N ILE A 250 -0.81 8.69 -13.61
CA ILE A 250 0.37 9.54 -13.38
C ILE A 250 1.36 9.43 -14.54
N ASN A 251 1.66 8.21 -14.98
CA ASN A 251 2.57 7.99 -16.12
C ASN A 251 2.04 8.61 -17.41
N GLU A 252 0.74 8.52 -17.67
CA GLU A 252 0.11 9.16 -18.83
C GLU A 252 0.25 10.69 -18.78
N GLU A 253 -0.02 11.30 -17.62
CA GLU A 253 0.11 12.75 -17.45
C GLU A 253 1.56 13.23 -17.59
N LEU A 254 2.52 12.49 -17.03
CA LEU A 254 3.95 12.78 -17.20
C LEU A 254 4.38 12.70 -18.66
N ARG A 255 3.91 11.69 -19.42
CA ARG A 255 4.19 11.56 -20.86
C ARG A 255 3.62 12.73 -21.67
N LYS A 256 2.42 13.21 -21.35
CA LYS A 256 1.81 14.39 -22.01
C LYS A 256 2.60 15.67 -21.73
N LYS A 257 3.23 15.76 -20.56
CA LYS A 257 3.88 16.99 -20.07
C LYS A 257 5.39 17.03 -20.32
N THR A 258 6.04 15.90 -20.64
CA THR A 258 7.45 15.84 -21.02
C THR A 258 7.60 16.18 -22.52
N PRO A 259 8.47 17.12 -22.93
CA PRO A 259 8.71 17.38 -24.35
C PRO A 259 9.26 16.12 -25.02
N LYS A 260 8.69 15.70 -26.17
CA LYS A 260 9.42 14.81 -27.07
C LYS A 260 10.63 15.61 -27.57
N GLY A 261 11.83 15.13 -27.24
CA GLY A 261 13.08 15.68 -27.74
C GLY A 261 13.17 15.61 -29.26
#